data_AF-A0A4Q4D310-F1
#
_entry.id   AF-A0A4Q4D310-F1
#
_cell.length_a   1.000
_cell.length_b   1.000
_cell.length_c   1.000
_cell.angle_alpha   90.00
_cell.angle_beta   90.00
_cell.angle_gamma   90.00
#
_symmetry.space_group_name_H-M   'P 1'
#
loop_
_entity.id
_entity.type
_entity.pdbx_description
1 polymer ?
#
loop_
_entity_poly.entity_id
_entity_poly.type
_entity_poly.pdbx_seq_one_letter_code
_entity_poly.pdbx_strand_id
1 'polypeptide(L)' 'MGEIDGADQGTVLHADLDSFYAAVEQRDHPELRGRPVIVGGGVVLAASYEARARGVKGA' A
#
# COMPACT_ATOMS: atom_id res chain seq x y z
N MET A 1 -48.39 -5.01 -13.07
CA MET A 1 -47.06 -5.63 -13.20
C MET A 1 -46.08 -4.47 -13.16
N GLY A 2 -45.66 -4.10 -11.95
CA GLY A 2 -44.82 -2.91 -11.73
C GLY A 2 -43.37 -3.28 -11.95
N GLU A 3 -42.74 -2.63 -12.93
CA GLU A 3 -41.30 -2.62 -13.13
C GLU A 3 -40.64 -1.98 -11.91
N ILE A 4 -39.75 -2.74 -11.26
CA ILE A 4 -38.81 -2.20 -10.27
C ILE A 4 -37.65 -1.57 -11.04
N ASP A 5 -37.84 -0.34 -11.50
CA ASP A 5 -36.80 0.43 -12.17
C ASP A 5 -35.79 0.95 -11.15
N GLY A 6 -34.50 0.66 -11.40
CA GLY A 6 -33.36 1.35 -10.79
C GLY A 6 -32.97 0.87 -9.39
N ALA A 7 -32.30 -0.28 -9.29
CA ALA A 7 -31.35 -0.47 -8.20
C ALA A 7 -30.27 0.62 -8.34
N ASP A 8 -30.31 1.63 -7.48
CA ASP A 8 -29.28 2.66 -7.36
C ASP A 8 -27.91 1.96 -7.30
N GLN A 9 -27.14 2.06 -8.38
CA GLN A 9 -25.82 1.45 -8.49
C GLN A 9 -24.90 2.25 -7.57
N GLY A 10 -24.75 1.79 -6.33
CA GLY A 10 -23.92 2.46 -5.32
C GLY A 10 -22.51 2.74 -5.85
N THR A 11 -21.97 3.92 -5.54
CA THR A 11 -20.60 4.30 -5.93
C THR A 11 -19.58 3.53 -5.09
N VAL A 12 -18.59 2.93 -5.74
CA VAL A 12 -17.48 2.23 -5.08
C VAL A 12 -16.21 3.09 -5.14
N LEU A 13 -15.60 3.33 -3.97
CA LEU A 13 -14.27 3.94 -3.85
C LEU A 13 -13.23 2.86 -3.53
N HIS A 14 -12.21 2.75 -4.37
CA HIS A 14 -11.02 1.96 -4.09
C HIS A 14 -9.96 2.87 -3.46
N ALA A 15 -9.35 2.43 -2.37
CA ALA A 15 -8.19 3.07 -1.77
C ALA A 15 -7.09 2.02 -1.56
N ASP A 16 -5.88 2.36 -2.00
CA ASP A 16 -4.67 1.56 -1.80
C ASP A 16 -3.61 2.45 -1.13
N LEU A 17 -2.88 1.88 -0.19
CA LEU A 17 -1.89 2.59 0.61
C LEU A 17 -0.49 2.25 0.12
N ASP A 18 0.19 3.28 -0.35
CA ASP A 18 1.54 3.18 -0.88
C ASP A 18 2.54 2.67 0.17
N SER A 19 3.21 1.56 -0.15
CA SER A 19 4.25 0.98 0.70
C SER A 19 3.81 0.79 2.16
N PHE A 20 2.54 0.45 2.40
CA PHE A 20 1.87 0.60 3.71
C PHE A 20 2.74 0.29 4.95
N TYR A 21 3.26 -0.93 5.09
CA TYR A 21 4.08 -1.26 6.27
C TYR A 21 5.39 -0.47 6.34
N ALA A 22 6.08 -0.27 5.21
CA ALA A 22 7.30 0.55 5.21
C ALA A 22 7.00 2.03 5.51
N ALA A 23 5.84 2.54 5.10
CA ALA A 23 5.39 3.89 5.41
C ALA A 23 5.04 4.06 6.90
N VAL A 24 4.46 3.04 7.54
CA VAL A 24 4.25 3.00 8.99
C VAL A 24 5.58 3.04 9.73
N GLU A 25 6.55 2.19 9.34
CA GLU A 25 7.87 2.21 9.97
C GLU A 25 8.57 3.56 9.78
N GLN A 26 8.53 4.18 8.59
CA GLN A 26 9.09 5.52 8.37
C GLN A 26 8.33 6.65 9.09
N ARG A 27 7.04 6.44 9.43
CA ARG A 27 6.28 7.38 10.26
C ARG A 27 6.76 7.32 11.71
N ASP A 28 6.84 6.12 12.25
CA ASP A 28 7.14 5.84 13.67
C ASP A 28 8.64 5.98 13.97
N HIS A 29 9.49 5.76 12.96
CA HIS A 29 10.94 5.94 12.96
C HIS A 29 11.36 6.96 11.88
N PRO A 30 11.24 8.28 12.15
CA PRO A 30 11.52 9.33 11.17
C PRO A 30 12.94 9.28 10.56
N GLU A 31 13.90 8.72 11.29
CA GLU A 31 15.28 8.49 10.83
C GLU A 31 15.40 7.50 9.66
N LEU A 32 14.33 6.77 9.34
CA LEU A 32 14.25 5.87 8.19
C LEU A 32 13.76 6.56 6.91
N ARG A 33 13.27 7.80 7.00
CA ARG A 33 12.81 8.56 5.82
C ARG A 33 13.98 8.89 4.89
N GLY A 34 13.78 8.75 3.58
CA GLY A 34 14.84 8.94 2.59
C GLY A 34 15.84 7.78 2.54
N ARG A 35 15.63 6.72 3.33
CA ARG A 35 16.50 5.54 3.36
C ARG A 35 15.75 4.34 2.79
N PRO A 36 16.46 3.40 2.13
CA PRO A 36 15.87 2.13 1.74
C PRO A 36 15.45 1.32 2.96
N VAL A 37 14.14 1.09 3.08
CA VAL A 37 13.50 0.25 4.11
C VAL A 37 12.82 -0.95 3.46
N ILE A 38 13.01 -2.12 4.08
CA ILE A 38 12.29 -3.37 3.81
C ILE A 38 11.69 -3.85 5.13
N VAL A 39 10.42 -4.26 5.10
CA VAL A 39 9.74 -4.90 6.23
C VAL A 39 9.52 -6.38 5.89
N GLY A 40 9.89 -7.28 6.81
CA GLY A 40 9.69 -8.71 6.67
C GLY A 40 10.68 -9.56 7.48
N GLY A 41 10.55 -10.89 7.38
CA GLY A 41 11.39 -11.87 8.08
C GLY A 41 11.52 -13.15 7.25
N GLY A 42 12.48 -13.16 6.32
CA GLY A 42 12.68 -14.24 5.34
C GLY A 42 12.02 -13.99 3.97
N VAL A 43 11.06 -13.08 3.91
CA VAL A 43 10.41 -12.58 2.67
C VAL A 43 10.22 -11.06 2.73
N VAL A 44 10.08 -10.40 1.58
CA VAL A 44 9.78 -8.97 1.50
C VAL A 44 8.27 -8.77 1.59
N LEU A 45 7.78 -8.32 2.76
CA LEU A 45 6.35 -8.01 2.97
C LEU A 45 6.01 -6.60 2.46
N ALA A 46 6.92 -5.65 2.63
CA ALA A 46 6.82 -4.33 2.05
C ALA A 46 8.21 -3.75 1.77
N ALA A 47 8.28 -2.86 0.78
CA ALA A 47 9.47 -2.10 0.46
C ALA A 47 9.09 -0.62 0.29
N SER A 48 9.89 0.26 0.87
CA SER A 48 9.86 1.71 0.61
C SER A 48 10.15 2.02 -0.86
N TYR A 49 9.77 3.20 -1.32
CA TYR A 49 10.11 3.66 -2.68
C TYR A 49 11.62 3.70 -2.90
N GLU A 50 12.39 4.12 -1.90
CA GLU A 50 13.85 4.16 -1.93
C GLU A 50 14.47 2.78 -2.09
N ALA A 51 13.85 1.75 -1.52
CA ALA A 51 14.25 0.36 -1.71
C ALA A 51 13.86 -0.16 -3.11
N ARG A 52 12.65 0.16 -3.60
CA ARG A 52 12.20 -0.22 -4.94
C ARG A 52 13.05 0.42 -6.05
N ALA A 53 13.46 1.66 -5.88
CA ALA A 53 14.39 2.34 -6.79
C ALA A 53 15.75 1.62 -6.92
N ARG A 54 16.09 0.78 -5.93
CA ARG A 54 17.29 -0.08 -5.93
C ARG A 54 17.02 -1.50 -6.44
N GLY A 55 15.86 -1.75 -7.04
CA GLY A 55 15.52 -3.03 -7.64
C GLY A 55 14.93 -4.06 -6.68
N VAL A 56 14.62 -3.69 -5.43
CA VAL A 56 13.89 -4.57 -4.50
C VAL A 56 12.48 -4.78 -5.03
N LYS A 57 12.10 -6.04 -5.23
CA LYS A 57 10.77 -6.44 -5.67
C LYS A 57 10.14 -7.33 -4.60
N GLY A 58 8.84 -7.15 -4.39
CA GLY A 58 8.04 -8.18 -3.71
C GLY A 58 7.96 -9.42 -4.60
N ALA A 59 7.63 -10.55 -3.99
CA ALA A 59 7.26 -11.76 -4.74
C ALA A 59 5.87 -11.59 -5.37
#